data_AF-A0A481RMI4-F1
#
_entry.id   AF-A0A481RMI4-F1
#
_cell.length_a   1.000
_cell.length_b   1.000
_cell.length_c   1.000
_cell.angle_alpha   90.00
_cell.angle_beta   90.00
_cell.angle_gamma   90.00
#
_symmetry.space_group_name_H-M   'P 1'
#
loop_
_entity.id
_entity.type
_entity.pdbx_description
1 polymer ?
#
loop_
_entity_poly.entity_id
_entity_poly.type
_entity_poly.pdbx_seq_one_letter_code
_entity_poly.pdbx_strand_id
1 'polypeptide(L)'
;MNFGNSLAFNSAITGSGTTITLGASQVTYTGQGSFTDTLTLNTTFDGAAKSGGNILIKSGSTLDLSRVSTLALVVTATNFDINNIDPNTKYTVVSAETAGGLKPAPADNVKITINNENRFVDFTFDASSLTLFAEDVSEEVIKKEFTGVTQTSFERMAQAPNGSDARQALNDFGCMTNSQVVDAISHLIQDVVKPSDTIAAVNNQIIASNMSSSLINLNARM
;
A
#
# COMPACT_ATOMS: atom_id res chain seq x y z
N MET A 1 -8.75 19.18 17.01
CA MET A 1 -8.29 18.54 18.27
C MET A 1 -7.42 17.37 17.90
N ASN A 2 -6.23 17.21 18.50
CA ASN A 2 -5.38 16.04 18.30
C ASN A 2 -5.51 15.13 19.53
N PHE A 3 -5.80 13.86 19.35
CA PHE A 3 -5.96 12.89 20.43
C PHE A 3 -4.83 11.87 20.37
N GLY A 4 -4.09 11.70 21.47
CA GLY A 4 -2.90 10.84 21.50
C GLY A 4 -3.17 9.35 21.71
N ASN A 5 -4.38 8.95 22.12
CA ASN A 5 -4.68 7.57 22.51
C ASN A 5 -6.03 7.07 21.97
N SER A 6 -7.15 7.58 22.49
CA SER A 6 -8.49 7.17 22.09
C SER A 6 -9.46 8.35 22.23
N LEU A 7 -10.25 8.59 21.20
CA LEU A 7 -11.39 9.51 21.23
C LEU A 7 -12.65 8.65 21.31
N ALA A 8 -13.44 8.85 22.35
CA ALA A 8 -14.72 8.17 22.53
C ALA A 8 -15.84 9.19 22.61
N PHE A 9 -16.91 8.93 21.87
CA PHE A 9 -18.16 9.67 21.97
C PHE A 9 -19.20 8.74 22.61
N ASN A 10 -19.76 9.18 23.73
CA ASN A 10 -20.73 8.42 24.52
C ASN A 10 -22.17 8.94 24.34
N SER A 11 -22.47 9.46 23.15
CA SER A 11 -23.79 10.01 22.79
C SER A 11 -23.92 10.14 21.28
N ALA A 12 -25.06 10.67 20.81
CA ALA A 12 -25.28 10.90 19.40
C ALA A 12 -24.28 11.91 18.83
N ILE A 13 -23.64 11.55 17.72
CA ILE A 13 -22.89 12.49 16.89
C ILE A 13 -23.70 12.72 15.63
N THR A 14 -24.01 13.98 15.37
CA THR A 14 -24.54 14.41 14.08
C THR A 14 -23.66 15.50 13.49
N GLY A 15 -23.43 15.41 12.19
CA GLY A 15 -22.55 16.35 11.49
C GLY A 15 -22.92 16.51 10.02
N SER A 16 -22.66 17.70 9.51
CA SER A 16 -22.71 18.06 8.08
C SER A 16 -21.36 18.66 7.71
N GLY A 17 -20.81 18.29 6.55
CA GLY A 17 -19.49 18.78 6.11
C GLY A 17 -18.35 18.42 7.06
N THR A 18 -18.40 17.22 7.65
CA THR A 18 -17.49 16.81 8.73
C THR A 18 -16.22 16.19 8.17
N THR A 19 -15.08 16.51 8.78
CA THR A 19 -13.80 15.81 8.54
C THR A 19 -13.33 15.16 9.83
N ILE A 20 -13.04 13.86 9.78
CA ILE A 20 -12.47 13.08 10.88
C ILE A 20 -11.10 12.58 10.42
N THR A 21 -10.04 13.02 11.11
CA THR A 21 -8.69 12.51 10.87
C THR A 21 -8.36 11.49 11.95
N LEU A 22 -8.31 10.21 11.53
CA LEU A 22 -8.00 9.06 12.36
C LEU A 22 -6.48 8.84 12.48
N GLY A 23 -5.72 9.15 11.42
CA GLY A 23 -4.32 8.73 11.32
C GLY A 23 -4.23 7.21 11.48
N ALA A 24 -3.34 6.72 12.35
CA ALA A 24 -3.24 5.31 12.69
C ALA A 24 -4.15 4.88 13.88
N SER A 25 -4.98 5.78 14.41
CA SER A 25 -5.71 5.55 15.66
C SER A 25 -7.10 4.95 15.47
N GLN A 26 -7.47 4.04 16.37
CA GLN A 26 -8.83 3.56 16.48
C GLN A 26 -9.71 4.53 17.29
N VAL A 27 -10.86 4.89 16.72
CA VAL A 27 -11.92 5.66 17.39
C VAL A 27 -13.05 4.71 17.78
N THR A 28 -13.28 4.56 19.07
CA THR A 28 -14.39 3.74 19.58
C THR A 28 -15.64 4.57 19.64
N TYR A 29 -16.72 4.07 19.01
CA TYR A 29 -17.99 4.76 18.94
C TYR A 29 -19.09 4.00 19.70
N THR A 30 -19.79 4.72 20.58
CA THR A 30 -20.96 4.23 21.32
C THR A 30 -22.14 5.19 21.17
N GLY A 31 -23.33 4.70 20.83
CA GLY A 31 -24.53 5.51 20.65
C GLY A 31 -25.18 5.41 19.27
N GLN A 32 -26.02 6.39 18.93
CA GLN A 32 -26.75 6.46 17.65
C GLN A 32 -26.28 7.70 16.87
N GLY A 33 -25.67 7.50 15.70
CA GLY A 33 -24.93 8.55 15.01
C GLY A 33 -25.38 8.65 13.57
N SER A 34 -25.37 9.86 13.01
CA SER A 34 -25.64 10.03 11.58
C SER A 34 -24.89 11.20 11.00
N PHE A 35 -24.44 11.06 9.75
CA PHE A 35 -23.80 12.14 9.01
C PHE A 35 -24.61 12.49 7.77
N THR A 36 -24.50 13.75 7.37
CA THR A 36 -25.15 14.32 6.19
C THR A 36 -24.14 15.09 5.35
N ASP A 37 -24.50 15.42 4.11
CA ASP A 37 -23.63 16.10 3.16
C ASP A 37 -22.29 15.36 2.95
N THR A 38 -21.16 16.05 3.08
CA THR A 38 -19.84 15.43 2.96
C THR A 38 -19.31 14.94 4.31
N LEU A 39 -18.91 13.67 4.37
CA LEU A 39 -18.08 13.12 5.44
C LEU A 39 -16.72 12.76 4.86
N THR A 40 -15.65 13.34 5.41
CA THR A 40 -14.27 13.00 5.04
C THR A 40 -13.62 12.19 6.15
N LEU A 41 -13.08 11.02 5.84
CA LEU A 41 -12.29 10.19 6.75
C LEU A 41 -10.86 10.10 6.25
N ASN A 42 -9.91 10.59 7.05
CA ASN A 42 -8.48 10.48 6.75
C ASN A 42 -7.88 9.40 7.64
N THR A 43 -7.38 8.32 7.05
CA THR A 43 -6.80 7.18 7.77
C THR A 43 -5.40 6.83 7.25
N THR A 44 -4.59 6.26 8.13
CA THR A 44 -3.29 5.68 7.84
C THR A 44 -3.35 4.20 8.15
N PHE A 45 -3.03 3.36 7.17
CA PHE A 45 -2.85 1.92 7.36
C PHE A 45 -1.38 1.56 7.30
N ASP A 46 -0.96 0.73 8.25
CA ASP A 46 0.39 0.18 8.34
C ASP A 46 0.36 -1.29 7.91
N GLY A 47 1.04 -1.57 6.80
CA GLY A 47 1.19 -2.91 6.22
C GLY A 47 1.87 -3.90 7.16
N ALA A 48 2.95 -3.48 7.82
CA ALA A 48 3.76 -4.32 8.69
C ALA A 48 3.05 -4.62 10.02
N ALA A 49 2.42 -3.63 10.63
CA ALA A 49 1.66 -3.78 11.87
C ALA A 49 0.26 -4.37 11.65
N LYS A 50 -0.20 -4.52 10.40
CA LYS A 50 -1.55 -4.98 10.03
C LYS A 50 -2.64 -4.23 10.79
N SER A 51 -2.46 -2.92 10.92
CA SER A 51 -3.32 -2.06 11.72
C SER A 51 -3.48 -0.69 11.06
N GLY A 52 -4.38 0.13 11.61
CA GLY A 52 -4.43 1.53 11.28
C GLY A 52 -5.73 2.18 11.71
N GLY A 53 -5.98 3.37 11.18
CA GLY A 53 -7.10 4.20 11.62
C GLY A 53 -8.44 3.59 11.25
N ASN A 54 -9.24 3.26 12.26
CA ASN A 54 -10.59 2.76 12.05
C ASN A 54 -11.58 3.34 13.07
N ILE A 55 -12.84 3.43 12.67
CA ILE A 55 -13.95 3.62 13.60
C ILE A 55 -14.46 2.23 14.00
N LEU A 56 -14.47 1.93 15.30
CA LEU A 56 -15.04 0.72 15.87
C LEU A 56 -16.39 1.03 16.51
N ILE A 57 -17.48 0.55 15.88
CA ILE A 57 -18.84 0.63 16.41
C ILE A 57 -19.03 -0.49 17.43
N LYS A 58 -19.27 -0.12 18.69
CA LYS A 58 -19.52 -1.09 19.77
C LYS A 58 -20.91 -1.70 19.66
N SER A 59 -21.06 -2.89 20.25
CA SER A 59 -22.34 -3.59 20.39
C SER A 59 -23.46 -2.66 20.89
N GLY A 60 -24.64 -2.71 20.26
CA GLY A 60 -25.81 -1.87 20.59
C GLY A 60 -25.76 -0.44 20.04
N SER A 61 -24.69 -0.06 19.37
CA SER A 61 -24.53 1.27 18.75
C SER A 61 -24.78 1.22 17.25
N THR A 62 -25.20 2.34 16.66
CA THR A 62 -25.35 2.45 15.21
C THR A 62 -24.76 3.73 14.63
N LEU A 63 -24.20 3.59 13.44
CA LEU A 63 -23.74 4.71 12.62
C LEU A 63 -24.45 4.65 11.26
N ASP A 64 -25.27 5.66 10.99
CA ASP A 64 -26.00 5.82 9.72
C ASP A 64 -25.29 6.79 8.78
N LEU A 65 -24.71 6.26 7.72
CA LEU A 65 -24.06 6.99 6.64
C LEU A 65 -24.93 7.06 5.37
N SER A 66 -26.13 6.52 5.37
CA SER A 66 -26.99 6.45 4.17
C SER A 66 -27.43 7.81 3.64
N ARG A 67 -27.33 8.87 4.45
CA ARG A 67 -27.68 10.25 4.10
C ARG A 67 -26.48 11.11 3.74
N VAL A 68 -25.27 10.53 3.73
CA VAL A 68 -24.06 11.20 3.27
C VAL A 68 -24.13 11.32 1.75
N SER A 69 -24.05 12.56 1.24
CA SER A 69 -24.01 12.83 -0.20
C SER A 69 -22.63 12.56 -0.79
N THR A 70 -21.56 12.63 0.01
CA THR A 70 -20.21 12.23 -0.39
C THR A 70 -19.43 11.70 0.80
N LEU A 71 -19.04 10.43 0.76
CA LEU A 71 -18.08 9.84 1.69
C LEU A 71 -16.70 9.90 1.03
N ALA A 72 -15.89 10.87 1.42
CA ALA A 72 -14.52 11.03 0.95
C ALA A 72 -13.56 10.27 1.87
N LEU A 73 -12.91 9.24 1.35
CA LEU A 73 -11.94 8.44 2.07
C LEU A 73 -10.54 8.77 1.55
N VAL A 74 -9.69 9.30 2.42
CA VAL A 74 -8.27 9.52 2.11
C VAL A 74 -7.47 8.52 2.93
N VAL A 75 -6.90 7.54 2.24
CA VAL A 75 -6.08 6.49 2.84
C VAL A 75 -4.62 6.80 2.56
N THR A 76 -3.80 6.79 3.60
CA THR A 76 -2.33 6.76 3.47
C THR A 76 -1.85 5.37 3.81
N ALA A 77 -1.31 4.65 2.84
CA ALA A 77 -0.77 3.31 3.00
C ALA A 77 0.74 3.41 3.25
N THR A 78 1.21 2.91 4.39
CA THR A 78 2.61 2.93 4.80
C THR A 78 3.11 1.54 5.14
N ASN A 79 4.40 1.27 4.95
CA ASN A 79 5.04 0.01 5.34
C ASN A 79 4.39 -1.25 4.71
N PHE A 80 3.85 -1.11 3.50
CA PHE A 80 3.34 -2.24 2.73
C PHE A 80 4.51 -2.93 2.03
N ASP A 81 4.96 -4.05 2.59
CA ASP A 81 5.93 -4.95 1.98
C ASP A 81 5.17 -6.07 1.28
N ILE A 82 5.51 -6.29 0.00
CA ILE A 82 5.01 -7.37 -0.83
C ILE A 82 5.07 -8.74 -0.14
N ASN A 83 6.15 -9.01 0.60
CA ASN A 83 6.35 -10.29 1.27
C ASN A 83 5.35 -10.53 2.42
N ASN A 84 4.63 -9.48 2.84
CA ASN A 84 3.66 -9.51 3.92
C ASN A 84 2.20 -9.39 3.42
N ILE A 85 1.98 -9.33 2.11
CA ILE A 85 0.65 -9.29 1.50
C ILE A 85 0.13 -10.72 1.34
N ASP A 86 -0.85 -11.07 2.17
CA ASP A 86 -1.69 -12.26 2.02
C ASP A 86 -3.03 -11.87 1.35
N PRO A 87 -3.68 -12.76 0.57
CA PRO A 87 -5.02 -12.53 0.01
C PRO A 87 -6.10 -12.07 1.02
N ASN A 88 -5.90 -12.33 2.31
CA ASN A 88 -6.79 -11.92 3.40
C ASN A 88 -6.40 -10.58 4.04
N THR A 89 -5.37 -9.90 3.52
CA THR A 89 -4.88 -8.62 4.03
C THR A 89 -5.89 -7.53 3.73
N LYS A 90 -6.69 -7.20 4.74
CA LYS A 90 -7.80 -6.26 4.63
C LYS A 90 -7.80 -5.24 5.77
N TYR A 91 -8.17 -4.01 5.44
CA TYR A 91 -8.22 -2.90 6.37
C TYR A 91 -9.58 -2.23 6.30
N THR A 92 -10.35 -2.32 7.37
CA THR A 92 -11.70 -1.77 7.42
C THR A 92 -11.66 -0.38 8.06
N VAL A 93 -12.16 0.62 7.34
CA VAL A 93 -12.20 2.02 7.81
C VAL A 93 -13.28 2.19 8.89
N VAL A 94 -14.40 1.46 8.77
CA VAL A 94 -15.47 1.44 9.76
C VAL A 94 -15.90 -0.01 10.03
N SER A 95 -15.59 -0.50 11.21
CA SER A 95 -15.90 -1.85 11.67
C SER A 95 -16.99 -1.84 12.74
N ALA A 96 -17.74 -2.94 12.86
CA ALA A 96 -18.75 -3.11 13.90
C ALA A 96 -18.58 -4.44 14.63
N GLU A 97 -18.84 -4.45 15.94
CA GLU A 97 -19.01 -5.70 16.71
C GLU A 97 -20.31 -6.42 16.31
N THR A 98 -20.49 -7.69 16.73
CA THR A 98 -21.60 -8.59 16.32
C THR A 98 -23.02 -8.01 16.45
N ALA A 99 -23.23 -6.96 17.25
CA ALA A 99 -24.50 -6.24 17.37
C ALA A 99 -24.37 -4.70 17.20
N GLY A 100 -23.27 -4.24 16.60
CA GLY A 100 -23.13 -2.86 16.12
C GLY A 100 -23.72 -2.73 14.71
N GLY A 101 -24.45 -1.65 14.45
CA GLY A 101 -25.10 -1.39 13.16
C GLY A 101 -24.33 -0.35 12.35
N LEU A 102 -23.81 -0.74 11.19
CA LEU A 102 -23.40 0.21 10.16
C LEU A 102 -24.48 0.24 9.08
N LYS A 103 -25.03 1.41 8.79
CA LYS A 103 -25.81 1.62 7.58
C LYS A 103 -24.92 2.40 6.60
N PRO A 104 -24.35 1.74 5.58
CA PRO A 104 -23.30 2.33 4.76
C PRO A 104 -23.83 3.48 3.90
N ALA A 105 -22.91 4.32 3.43
CA ALA A 105 -23.23 5.28 2.37
C ALA A 105 -23.54 4.54 1.07
N PRO A 106 -24.38 5.08 0.18
CA PRO A 106 -24.54 4.54 -1.17
C PRO A 106 -23.17 4.42 -1.86
N ALA A 107 -22.92 3.33 -2.58
CA ALA A 107 -21.62 3.07 -3.19
C ALA A 107 -21.18 4.21 -4.13
N ASP A 108 -22.11 4.76 -4.92
CA ASP A 108 -21.87 5.88 -5.84
C ASP A 108 -21.45 7.18 -5.12
N ASN A 109 -21.74 7.30 -3.82
CA ASN A 109 -21.37 8.44 -3.00
C ASN A 109 -19.98 8.27 -2.37
N VAL A 110 -19.35 7.09 -2.49
CA VAL A 110 -18.04 6.82 -1.91
C VAL A 110 -16.94 7.20 -2.90
N LYS A 111 -16.03 8.07 -2.47
CA LYS A 111 -14.85 8.48 -3.23
C LYS A 111 -13.62 8.15 -2.42
N ILE A 112 -12.74 7.32 -2.97
CA ILE A 112 -11.50 6.95 -2.31
C ILE A 112 -10.29 7.57 -3.02
N THR A 113 -9.34 8.04 -2.24
CA THR A 113 -8.00 8.42 -2.68
C THR A 113 -7.01 7.64 -1.83
N ILE A 114 -6.09 6.93 -2.49
CA ILE A 114 -5.10 6.08 -1.84
C ILE A 114 -3.73 6.67 -2.15
N ASN A 115 -3.07 7.13 -1.10
CA ASN A 115 -1.69 7.58 -1.16
C ASN A 115 -0.82 6.39 -0.77
N ASN A 116 -0.16 5.78 -1.76
CA ASN A 116 0.75 4.67 -1.60
C ASN A 116 2.03 4.96 -2.39
N GLU A 117 3.18 4.70 -1.78
CA GLU A 117 4.48 4.89 -2.42
C GLU A 117 5.04 3.57 -3.01
N ASN A 118 4.52 2.40 -2.59
CA ASN A 118 4.96 1.12 -3.11
C ASN A 118 4.19 0.71 -4.37
N ARG A 119 4.81 0.81 -5.54
CA ARG A 119 4.17 0.52 -6.83
C ARG A 119 3.78 -0.96 -7.05
N PHE A 120 4.32 -1.89 -6.25
CA PHE A 120 4.01 -3.32 -6.36
C PHE A 120 2.81 -3.75 -5.53
N VAL A 121 2.17 -2.79 -4.86
CA VAL A 121 0.98 -3.02 -4.06
C VAL A 121 -0.14 -2.24 -4.69
N ASP A 122 -1.08 -2.95 -5.31
CA ASP A 122 -2.33 -2.35 -5.76
C ASP A 122 -3.37 -2.43 -4.65
N PHE A 123 -4.34 -1.53 -4.71
CA PHE A 123 -5.39 -1.44 -3.71
C PHE A 123 -6.76 -1.41 -4.34
N THR A 124 -7.63 -2.31 -3.89
CA THR A 124 -9.04 -2.30 -4.23
C THR A 124 -9.88 -1.95 -3.00
N PHE A 125 -10.99 -1.25 -3.20
CA PHE A 125 -11.85 -0.80 -2.11
C PHE A 125 -13.29 -1.24 -2.31
N ASP A 126 -13.82 -1.96 -1.32
CA ASP A 126 -15.22 -2.33 -1.25
C ASP A 126 -16.01 -1.28 -0.46
N ALA A 127 -16.80 -0.48 -1.18
CA ALA A 127 -17.64 0.56 -0.61
C ALA A 127 -18.77 0.01 0.29
N SER A 128 -19.20 -1.23 0.09
CA SER A 128 -20.29 -1.82 0.88
C SER A 128 -19.84 -2.21 2.28
N SER A 129 -18.62 -2.75 2.41
CA SER A 129 -18.01 -3.13 3.68
C SER A 129 -17.03 -2.09 4.21
N LEU A 130 -16.80 -0.99 3.48
CA LEU A 130 -15.79 0.04 3.76
C LEU A 130 -14.41 -0.55 4.05
N THR A 131 -14.04 -1.55 3.24
CA THR A 131 -12.81 -2.34 3.41
C THR A 131 -11.88 -2.17 2.24
N LEU A 132 -10.61 -1.91 2.55
CA LEU A 132 -9.50 -1.85 1.62
C LEU A 132 -8.80 -3.21 1.56
N PHE A 133 -8.51 -3.68 0.36
CA PHE A 133 -7.73 -4.89 0.09
C PHE A 133 -6.43 -4.50 -0.59
N ALA A 134 -5.33 -5.12 -0.18
CA ALA A 134 -4.02 -4.97 -0.80
C ALA A 134 -3.70 -6.20 -1.65
N GLU A 135 -3.16 -5.99 -2.84
CA GLU A 135 -2.80 -7.05 -3.79
C GLU A 135 -1.34 -6.88 -4.23
N ASP A 136 -0.62 -7.99 -4.30
CA ASP A 136 0.72 -8.04 -4.92
C ASP A 136 0.56 -8.02 -6.43
N VAL A 137 1.07 -6.96 -7.06
CA VAL A 137 1.09 -6.78 -8.52
C VAL A 137 2.52 -6.67 -9.07
N SER A 138 3.50 -7.18 -8.32
CA SER A 138 4.92 -7.08 -8.71
C SER A 138 5.19 -7.71 -10.07
N GLU A 139 4.58 -8.86 -10.36
CA GLU A 139 4.82 -9.56 -11.61
C GLU A 139 4.34 -8.73 -12.81
N GLU A 140 3.16 -8.12 -12.75
CA GLU A 140 2.67 -7.25 -13.82
C GLU A 140 3.53 -6.00 -13.98
N VAL A 141 3.89 -5.34 -12.88
CA VAL A 141 4.69 -4.10 -12.92
C VAL A 141 6.10 -4.40 -13.42
N ILE A 142 6.73 -5.48 -12.98
CA ILE A 142 8.06 -5.91 -13.46
C ILE A 142 8.02 -6.15 -14.98
N LYS A 143 7.05 -6.94 -15.47
CA LYS A 143 6.90 -7.22 -16.90
C LYS A 143 6.66 -5.97 -17.72
N LYS A 144 5.89 -5.02 -17.19
CA LYS A 144 5.51 -3.79 -17.88
C LYS A 144 6.63 -2.74 -17.90
N GLU A 145 7.32 -2.56 -16.78
CA GLU A 145 8.23 -1.43 -16.57
C GLU A 145 9.71 -1.80 -16.72
N PHE A 146 10.07 -3.07 -16.57
CA PHE A 146 11.46 -3.52 -16.52
C PHE A 146 11.77 -4.56 -17.59
N THR A 147 12.00 -4.10 -18.82
CA THR A 147 12.44 -4.97 -19.92
C THR A 147 13.88 -5.44 -19.69
N GLY A 148 14.07 -6.74 -19.50
CA GLY A 148 15.40 -7.37 -19.33
C GLY A 148 15.75 -7.76 -17.89
N VAL A 149 14.92 -7.39 -16.91
CA VAL A 149 14.98 -7.98 -15.56
C VAL A 149 14.24 -9.31 -15.61
N THR A 150 14.93 -10.40 -15.33
CA THR A 150 14.35 -11.75 -15.30
C THR A 150 14.16 -12.21 -13.86
N GLN A 151 13.36 -13.26 -13.64
CA GLN A 151 13.25 -13.91 -12.33
C GLN A 151 14.63 -14.30 -11.77
N THR A 152 15.55 -14.66 -12.66
CA THR A 152 16.96 -14.94 -12.33
C THR A 152 17.70 -13.72 -11.75
N SER A 153 17.35 -12.49 -12.12
CA SER A 153 17.93 -11.28 -11.52
C SER A 153 17.53 -11.15 -10.05
N PHE A 154 16.25 -11.36 -9.72
CA PHE A 154 15.76 -11.33 -8.33
C PHE A 154 16.36 -12.46 -7.49
N GLU A 155 16.44 -13.66 -8.04
CA GLU A 155 17.08 -14.81 -7.38
C GLU A 155 18.56 -14.52 -7.04
N ARG A 156 19.29 -13.85 -7.95
CA ARG A 156 20.69 -13.47 -7.72
C ARG A 156 20.83 -12.36 -6.69
N MET A 157 19.96 -11.35 -6.70
CA MET A 157 19.92 -10.32 -5.65
C MET A 157 19.61 -10.94 -4.28
N ALA A 158 18.76 -11.98 -4.25
CA ALA A 158 18.47 -12.69 -3.01
C ALA A 158 19.65 -13.51 -2.47
N GLN A 159 20.57 -13.93 -3.35
CA GLN A 159 21.79 -14.67 -3.02
C GLN A 159 23.00 -13.77 -2.73
N ALA A 160 22.89 -12.46 -2.94
CA ALA A 160 23.97 -11.52 -2.65
C ALA A 160 24.26 -11.46 -1.13
N PRO A 161 25.50 -11.08 -0.71
CA PRO A 161 25.85 -10.97 0.70
C PRO A 161 24.87 -10.08 1.48
N ASN A 162 24.52 -10.46 2.71
CA ASN A 162 23.68 -9.63 3.56
C ASN A 162 24.36 -8.27 3.81
N GLY A 163 23.61 -7.18 3.60
CA GLY A 163 24.14 -5.81 3.69
C GLY A 163 24.81 -5.29 2.41
N SER A 164 24.84 -6.07 1.32
CA SER A 164 25.20 -5.56 -0.01
C SER A 164 24.12 -4.65 -0.57
N ASP A 165 24.51 -3.74 -1.47
CA ASP A 165 23.60 -2.82 -2.15
C ASP A 165 22.55 -3.59 -2.95
N ALA A 166 22.93 -4.73 -3.55
CA ALA A 166 22.01 -5.62 -4.24
C ALA A 166 20.95 -6.24 -3.31
N ARG A 167 21.33 -6.62 -2.09
CA ARG A 167 20.40 -7.19 -1.10
C ARG A 167 19.47 -6.12 -0.54
N GLN A 168 19.96 -4.89 -0.36
CA GLN A 168 19.16 -3.76 0.10
C GLN A 168 18.16 -3.31 -0.97
N ALA A 169 18.61 -3.20 -2.22
CA ALA A 169 17.75 -2.86 -3.34
C ALA A 169 16.63 -3.89 -3.61
N LEU A 170 16.86 -5.18 -3.30
CA LEU A 170 15.80 -6.18 -3.36
C LEU A 170 14.66 -5.88 -2.37
N ASN A 171 15.00 -5.42 -1.17
CA ASN A 171 14.01 -5.09 -0.14
C ASN A 171 13.27 -3.79 -0.47
N ASP A 172 13.96 -2.82 -1.08
CA ASP A 172 13.41 -1.49 -1.38
C ASP A 172 12.81 -1.39 -2.79
N PHE A 173 12.80 -2.49 -3.56
CA PHE A 173 12.54 -2.49 -5.01
C PHE A 173 11.23 -1.77 -5.38
N GLY A 174 10.18 -1.93 -4.57
CA GLY A 174 8.86 -1.31 -4.78
C GLY A 174 8.81 0.21 -4.59
N CYS A 175 9.81 0.75 -3.89
CA CYS A 175 9.96 2.16 -3.59
C CYS A 175 11.07 2.84 -4.44
N MET A 176 11.83 2.07 -5.23
CA MET A 176 12.93 2.57 -6.04
C MET A 176 12.45 3.12 -7.39
N THR A 177 13.11 4.16 -7.89
CA THR A 177 12.98 4.63 -9.28
C THR A 177 13.68 3.69 -10.25
N ASN A 178 13.33 3.75 -11.55
CA ASN A 178 13.97 2.90 -12.56
C ASN A 178 15.49 3.10 -12.61
N SER A 179 16.00 4.31 -12.38
CA SER A 179 17.44 4.57 -12.32
C SER A 179 18.10 3.87 -11.13
N GLN A 180 17.48 3.90 -9.96
CA GLN A 180 18.00 3.22 -8.76
C GLN A 180 18.00 1.70 -8.95
N VAL A 181 16.98 1.15 -9.62
CA VAL A 181 16.92 -0.28 -9.95
C VAL A 181 18.07 -0.69 -10.88
N VAL A 182 18.34 0.09 -11.93
CA VAL A 182 19.45 -0.19 -12.87
C VAL A 182 20.81 -0.12 -12.18
N ASP A 183 20.97 0.83 -11.27
CA ASP A 183 22.19 1.00 -10.47
C ASP A 183 22.43 -0.19 -9.55
N ALA A 184 21.41 -0.63 -8.81
CA ALA A 184 21.49 -1.81 -7.94
C ALA A 184 21.82 -3.10 -8.70
N ILE A 185 21.24 -3.31 -9.88
CA ILE A 185 21.55 -4.46 -10.73
C ILE A 185 22.98 -4.36 -11.28
N SER A 186 23.49 -3.15 -11.53
CA SER A 186 24.88 -2.95 -11.95
C SER A 186 25.86 -3.27 -10.81
N HIS A 187 25.51 -2.94 -9.57
CA HIS A 187 26.28 -3.31 -8.38
C HIS A 187 26.21 -4.82 -8.07
N LEU A 188 25.10 -5.50 -8.37
CA LEU A 188 25.03 -6.97 -8.29
C LEU A 188 26.13 -7.65 -9.14
N ILE A 189 26.44 -7.10 -10.32
CA ILE A 189 27.53 -7.61 -11.17
C ILE A 189 28.89 -7.45 -10.47
N GLN A 190 29.06 -6.41 -9.67
CA GLN A 190 30.30 -6.16 -8.93
C GLN A 190 30.38 -7.03 -7.66
N ASP A 191 29.26 -7.22 -6.95
CA ASP A 191 29.20 -7.94 -5.66
C ASP A 191 29.22 -9.47 -5.80
N VAL A 192 28.64 -10.01 -6.88
CA VAL A 192 28.59 -11.47 -7.13
C VAL A 192 29.84 -11.95 -7.87
N VAL A 193 30.58 -11.06 -8.54
CA VAL A 193 31.84 -11.43 -9.22
C VAL A 193 32.98 -11.43 -8.20
N LYS A 194 33.17 -12.58 -7.55
CA LYS A 194 34.50 -12.93 -7.05
C LYS A 194 35.43 -13.11 -8.27
N PRO A 195 36.69 -12.63 -8.23
CA PRO A 195 37.63 -12.76 -9.35
C PRO A 195 37.87 -14.19 -9.87
N SER A 196 37.40 -15.23 -9.18
CA SER A 196 37.56 -16.64 -9.55
C SER A 196 36.53 -17.19 -10.55
N ASP A 197 35.40 -16.52 -10.78
CA ASP A 197 34.21 -17.14 -11.42
C ASP A 197 33.89 -16.52 -12.81
N THR A 198 34.94 -16.35 -13.63
CA THR A 198 34.96 -15.61 -14.90
C THR A 198 33.89 -16.01 -15.94
N ILE A 199 33.31 -17.22 -15.87
CA ILE A 199 32.28 -17.68 -16.81
C ILE A 199 30.88 -17.14 -16.46
N ALA A 200 30.57 -16.93 -15.17
CA ALA A 200 29.32 -16.30 -14.76
C ALA A 200 29.32 -14.79 -15.04
N ALA A 201 30.50 -14.16 -14.98
CA ALA A 201 30.71 -12.75 -15.29
C ALA A 201 30.40 -12.42 -16.76
N VAL A 202 30.77 -13.31 -17.70
CA VAL A 202 30.47 -13.12 -19.14
C VAL A 202 28.98 -13.19 -19.42
N ASN A 203 28.26 -14.16 -18.82
CA ASN A 203 26.81 -14.25 -18.97
C ASN A 203 26.08 -13.04 -18.37
N ASN A 204 26.59 -12.48 -17.26
CA ASN A 204 26.03 -11.28 -16.65
C ASN A 204 26.33 -10.01 -17.42
N GLN A 205 27.53 -9.89 -18.02
CA GLN A 205 27.86 -8.80 -18.93
C GLN A 205 26.98 -8.82 -20.18
N ILE A 206 26.64 -10.00 -20.71
CA ILE A 206 25.70 -10.11 -21.83
C ILE A 206 24.30 -9.64 -21.42
N ILE A 207 23.83 -9.97 -20.22
CA ILE A 207 22.54 -9.49 -19.68
C ILE A 207 22.56 -7.97 -19.47
N ALA A 208 23.63 -7.42 -18.90
CA ALA A 208 23.82 -5.98 -18.71
C ALA A 208 23.89 -5.20 -20.03
N SER A 209 24.60 -5.74 -21.03
CA SER A 209 24.69 -5.16 -22.37
C SER A 209 23.33 -5.14 -23.07
N ASN A 210 22.51 -6.18 -22.90
CA ASN A 210 21.16 -6.24 -23.44
C ASN A 210 20.19 -5.28 -22.74
N MET A 211 20.30 -5.10 -21.41
CA MET A 211 19.54 -4.09 -20.66
C MET A 211 19.94 -2.66 -21.04
N SER A 212 21.24 -2.37 -21.12
CA SER A 212 21.76 -1.04 -21.52
C SER A 212 21.33 -0.66 -22.94
N SER A 213 21.37 -1.61 -23.87
CA SER A 213 20.91 -1.39 -25.25
C SER A 213 19.39 -1.16 -25.34
N SER A 214 18.62 -1.75 -24.44
CA SER A 214 17.16 -1.57 -24.37
C SER A 214 16.79 -0.21 -23.73
N LEU A 215 17.55 0.23 -22.73
CA LEU A 215 17.43 1.55 -22.09
C LEU A 215 17.82 2.71 -23.02
N ILE A 216 18.90 2.56 -23.80
CA ILE A 216 19.30 3.55 -24.81
C ILE A 216 18.22 3.72 -25.89
N ASN A 217 17.60 2.61 -26.35
CA ASN A 217 16.51 2.66 -27.31
C ASN A 217 15.22 3.28 -26.75
N LEU A 218 14.98 3.17 -25.44
CA LEU A 218 13.84 3.80 -24.78
C LEU A 218 14.03 5.32 -24.68
N ASN A 219 15.25 5.78 -24.37
CA ASN A 219 15.57 7.21 -24.27
C ASN A 219 15.67 7.90 -25.64
N ALA A 220 15.98 7.16 -26.71
CA ALA A 220 16.01 7.68 -28.08
C ALA A 220 14.62 7.81 -28.74
N ARG A 221 13.56 7.35 -28.07
CA ARG A 221 12.15 7.41 -28.54
C ARG A 221 11.30 8.46 -27.81
N MET A 222 11.89 9.19 -26.86
CA MET A 222 11.34 10.42 -26.25
C MET A 222 11.83 11.65 -27.02
#